data_AF-A0A3D2KJY9-F1
#
_entry.id   AF-A0A3D2KJY9-F1
#
_cell.length_a   1.000
_cell.length_b   1.000
_cell.length_c   1.000
_cell.angle_alpha   90.00
_cell.angle_beta   90.00
_cell.angle_gamma   90.00
#
_symmetry.space_group_name_H-M   'P 1'
#
loop_
_entity.id
_entity.type
_entity.pdbx_description
1 polymer ?
#
loop_
_entity_poly.entity_id
_entity_poly.type
_entity_poly.pdbx_seq_one_letter_code
_entity_poly.pdbx_strand_id
1 'polypeptide(L)'
;MPSHVTTITSFAAEKYPNIFSQKETAVLTIDVERTFWEKLTILHKIANFPEGKTLPARYARHLYDVYNLGNSWVKESAFDRKELLEKDVAFKQKFYYAKGAHYETATLSSIELLPREDVLSALQEDYQAMRNMIYGNIPEFEEILEFLEKLQEEIHGLE
;
A
#
# COMPACT_ATOMS: atom_id res chain seq x y z
N MET A 1 7.27 16.59 -6.61
CA MET A 1 6.53 15.31 -6.65
C MET A 1 5.05 15.63 -6.41
N PRO A 2 4.09 14.91 -7.01
CA PRO A 2 2.67 15.27 -6.92
C PRO A 2 2.20 15.28 -5.45
N SER A 3 1.63 16.39 -5.03
CA SER A 3 1.20 16.69 -3.67
C SER A 3 0.14 17.78 -3.68
N HIS A 4 -0.80 17.71 -2.74
CA HIS A 4 -1.83 18.72 -2.55
C HIS A 4 -1.97 19.07 -1.08
N VAL A 5 -2.53 20.23 -0.80
CA VAL A 5 -2.89 20.60 0.57
C VAL A 5 -4.23 19.95 0.91
N THR A 6 -4.27 19.22 2.01
CA THR A 6 -5.49 18.62 2.55
C THR A 6 -5.78 19.21 3.92
N THR A 7 -7.06 19.41 4.23
CA THR A 7 -7.50 19.86 5.56
C THR A 7 -7.83 18.64 6.39
N ILE A 8 -7.20 18.51 7.56
CA ILE A 8 -7.46 17.43 8.50
C ILE A 8 -8.08 17.95 9.79
N THR A 9 -8.95 17.15 10.38
CA THR A 9 -9.56 17.37 11.70
C THR A 9 -9.11 16.28 12.63
N SER A 10 -8.72 16.63 13.86
CA SER A 10 -8.37 15.60 14.85
C SER A 10 -9.63 14.92 15.41
N PHE A 11 -9.54 13.63 15.75
CA PHE A 11 -10.63 12.92 16.44
C PHE A 11 -11.09 13.62 17.73
N ALA A 12 -10.15 14.28 18.44
CA ALA A 12 -10.48 15.04 19.63
C ALA A 12 -11.35 16.26 19.31
N ALA A 13 -11.06 16.97 18.21
CA ALA A 13 -11.84 18.11 17.75
C ALA A 13 -13.20 17.69 17.16
N GLU A 14 -13.28 16.51 16.53
CA GLU A 14 -14.55 15.92 16.10
C GLU A 14 -15.45 15.56 17.29
N LYS A 15 -14.87 14.94 18.32
CA LYS A 15 -15.61 14.49 19.51
C LYS A 15 -15.97 15.63 20.46
N TYR A 16 -15.10 16.64 20.59
CA TYR A 16 -15.27 17.77 21.52
C TYR A 16 -15.12 19.13 20.81
N PRO A 17 -15.97 19.45 19.82
CA PRO A 17 -15.77 20.61 18.95
C PRO A 17 -15.81 21.95 19.70
N ASN A 18 -16.40 22.01 20.89
CA ASN A 18 -16.53 23.26 21.64
C ASN A 18 -15.28 23.61 22.47
N ILE A 19 -14.33 22.68 22.62
CA ILE A 19 -13.11 22.89 23.41
C ILE A 19 -11.96 23.44 22.55
N PHE A 20 -11.97 23.16 21.24
CA PHE A 20 -10.91 23.54 20.32
C PHE A 20 -11.23 24.86 19.61
N SER A 21 -10.36 25.86 19.76
CA SER A 21 -10.39 27.10 18.97
C SER A 21 -9.94 26.88 17.52
N GLN A 22 -9.01 25.96 17.30
CA GLN A 22 -8.58 25.48 15.99
C GLN A 22 -8.88 23.98 15.86
N LYS A 23 -9.87 23.64 15.04
CA LYS A 23 -10.34 22.26 14.83
C LYS A 23 -9.62 21.57 13.68
N GLU A 24 -9.25 22.38 12.69
CA GLU A 24 -8.72 21.96 11.41
C GLU A 24 -7.31 22.51 11.22
N THR A 25 -6.50 21.76 10.47
CA THR A 25 -5.20 22.23 10.00
C THR A 25 -4.97 21.80 8.56
N ALA A 26 -4.34 22.68 7.79
CA ALA A 26 -3.94 22.43 6.42
C ALA A 26 -2.56 21.76 6.41
N VAL A 27 -2.46 20.59 5.78
CA VAL A 27 -1.22 19.81 5.69
C VAL A 27 -0.92 19.54 4.22
N LEU A 28 0.32 19.77 3.81
CA LEU A 28 0.79 19.33 2.50
C LEU A 28 0.97 17.81 2.52
N THR A 29 0.17 17.10 1.74
CA THR A 29 0.19 15.63 1.65
C THR A 29 0.63 15.19 0.26
N ILE A 30 1.28 14.03 0.17
CA ILE A 30 1.48 13.37 -1.12
C ILE A 30 0.14 12.98 -1.72
N ASP A 31 0.07 12.97 -3.05
CA ASP A 31 -1.11 12.48 -3.76
C ASP A 31 -1.34 10.99 -3.43
N VAL A 32 -2.60 10.62 -3.23
CA VAL A 32 -2.96 9.28 -2.79
C VAL A 32 -2.77 8.25 -3.92
N GLU A 33 -2.89 8.66 -5.18
CA GLU A 33 -2.61 7.82 -6.36
C GLU A 33 -1.14 7.41 -6.39
N ARG A 34 -0.25 8.31 -5.98
CA ARG A 34 1.17 7.96 -5.85
C ARG A 34 1.37 6.97 -4.70
N THR A 35 0.70 7.19 -3.57
CA THR A 35 0.78 6.27 -2.42
C THR A 35 0.33 4.87 -2.82
N PHE A 36 -0.72 4.76 -3.64
CA PHE A 36 -1.19 3.49 -4.20
C PHE A 36 -0.03 2.78 -4.91
N TRP A 37 0.53 3.36 -5.98
CA TRP A 37 1.63 2.73 -6.72
C TRP A 37 2.87 2.42 -5.86
N GLU A 38 3.22 3.30 -4.92
CA GLU A 38 4.30 3.04 -3.95
C GLU A 38 4.04 1.84 -3.04
N LYS A 39 2.77 1.57 -2.68
CA LYS A 39 2.41 0.39 -1.89
C LYS A 39 2.47 -0.88 -2.74
N LEU A 40 2.06 -0.81 -4.00
CA LEU A 40 2.15 -1.94 -4.91
C LEU A 40 3.61 -2.36 -5.15
N THR A 41 4.54 -1.41 -5.32
CA THR A 41 5.97 -1.74 -5.46
C THR A 41 6.58 -2.28 -4.16
N ILE A 42 6.01 -1.95 -2.99
CA ILE A 42 6.36 -2.62 -1.73
C ILE A 42 5.86 -4.07 -1.72
N LEU A 43 4.63 -4.33 -2.18
CA LEU A 43 4.13 -5.71 -2.30
C LEU A 43 4.96 -6.53 -3.30
N HIS A 44 5.37 -5.93 -4.43
CA HIS A 44 6.28 -6.58 -5.38
C HIS A 44 7.60 -7.02 -4.74
N LYS A 45 8.15 -6.18 -3.88
CA LYS A 45 9.33 -6.54 -3.08
C LYS A 45 9.05 -7.67 -2.09
N ILE A 46 7.84 -7.77 -1.54
CA ILE A 46 7.44 -8.85 -0.63
C ILE A 46 7.27 -10.15 -1.42
N ALA A 47 6.62 -10.11 -2.59
CA ALA A 47 6.52 -11.24 -3.51
C ALA A 47 7.91 -11.77 -3.90
N ASN A 48 8.86 -10.87 -4.11
CA ASN A 48 10.24 -11.22 -4.49
C ASN A 48 11.21 -11.33 -3.30
N PHE A 49 10.69 -11.45 -2.07
CA PHE A 49 11.54 -11.48 -0.89
C PHE A 49 12.54 -12.65 -0.96
N PRO A 50 13.84 -12.49 -0.64
CA PRO A 50 14.80 -13.57 -0.85
C PRO A 50 14.51 -14.82 0.00
N GLU A 51 14.56 -16.00 -0.61
CA GLU A 51 14.42 -17.29 0.09
C GLU A 51 15.42 -17.42 1.25
N GLY A 52 14.98 -18.07 2.33
CA GLY A 52 15.81 -18.32 3.51
C GLY A 52 16.10 -17.08 4.37
N LYS A 53 15.52 -15.91 4.05
CA LYS A 53 15.59 -14.73 4.91
C LYS A 53 14.32 -14.58 5.75
N THR A 54 14.48 -14.02 6.95
CA THR A 54 13.35 -13.68 7.81
C THR A 54 12.69 -12.39 7.34
N LEU A 55 11.37 -12.43 7.14
CA LEU A 55 10.59 -11.24 6.85
C LEU A 55 10.63 -10.28 8.05
N PRO A 56 10.85 -8.97 7.85
CA PRO A 56 10.80 -8.03 8.96
C PRO A 56 9.37 -7.90 9.50
N ALA A 57 9.26 -7.57 10.80
CA ALA A 57 7.97 -7.36 11.44
C ALA A 57 7.22 -6.14 10.85
N ARG A 58 5.89 -6.17 10.97
CA ARG A 58 4.92 -5.15 10.53
C ARG A 58 4.85 -4.96 9.02
N TYR A 59 5.23 -5.97 8.24
CA TYR A 59 5.13 -5.95 6.79
C TYR A 59 3.74 -6.31 6.30
N ALA A 60 2.97 -7.11 7.06
CA ALA A 60 1.59 -7.47 6.73
C ALA A 60 0.66 -6.26 6.58
N ARG A 61 0.97 -5.15 7.27
CA ARG A 61 0.24 -3.89 7.14
C ARG A 61 0.21 -3.36 5.71
N HIS A 62 1.22 -3.66 4.91
CA HIS A 62 1.28 -3.20 3.53
C HIS A 62 0.23 -3.88 2.66
N LEU A 63 -0.07 -5.15 2.93
CA LEU A 63 -1.15 -5.88 2.26
C LEU A 63 -2.49 -5.24 2.63
N TYR A 64 -2.71 -4.94 3.92
CA TYR A 64 -3.89 -4.23 4.40
C TYR A 64 -4.03 -2.82 3.81
N ASP A 65 -2.94 -2.05 3.71
CA ASP A 65 -2.95 -0.71 3.10
C ASP A 65 -3.43 -0.78 1.64
N VAL A 66 -2.90 -1.73 0.84
CA VAL A 66 -3.33 -1.92 -0.55
C VAL A 66 -4.78 -2.38 -0.63
N TYR A 67 -5.20 -3.29 0.25
CA TYR A 67 -6.60 -3.71 0.34
C TYR A 67 -7.55 -2.53 0.54
N ASN A 68 -7.26 -1.62 1.47
CA ASN A 68 -8.12 -0.46 1.70
C ASN A 68 -8.10 0.54 0.54
N LEU A 69 -6.91 0.85 0.01
CA LEU A 69 -6.80 1.79 -1.11
C LEU A 69 -7.52 1.24 -2.35
N GLY A 70 -7.33 -0.05 -2.64
CA GLY A 70 -7.95 -0.73 -3.76
C GLY A 70 -9.47 -0.89 -3.65
N ASN A 71 -10.02 -0.98 -2.44
CA ASN A 71 -11.46 -0.97 -2.17
C ASN A 71 -12.05 0.45 -2.03
N SER A 72 -11.32 1.49 -2.43
CA SER A 72 -11.76 2.88 -2.36
C SER A 72 -11.74 3.56 -3.72
N TRP A 73 -12.23 4.80 -3.78
CA TRP A 73 -12.17 5.65 -4.98
C TRP A 73 -10.74 5.84 -5.52
N VAL A 74 -9.72 5.61 -4.68
CA VAL A 74 -8.31 5.75 -5.05
C VAL A 74 -7.92 4.81 -6.18
N LYS A 75 -8.50 3.59 -6.27
CA LYS A 75 -8.12 2.61 -7.28
C LYS A 75 -8.27 3.16 -8.69
N GLU A 76 -9.48 3.59 -9.04
CA GLU A 76 -9.78 4.13 -10.37
C GLU A 76 -8.95 5.41 -10.65
N SER A 77 -8.84 6.32 -9.66
CA SER A 77 -8.00 7.52 -9.78
C SER A 77 -6.52 7.19 -10.03
N ALA A 78 -6.01 6.13 -9.40
CA ALA A 78 -4.63 5.68 -9.58
C ALA A 78 -4.42 5.01 -10.93
N PHE A 79 -5.41 4.27 -11.44
CA PHE A 79 -5.38 3.66 -12.78
C PHE A 79 -5.37 4.72 -13.89
N ASP A 80 -6.13 5.80 -13.73
CA ASP A 80 -6.07 6.97 -14.62
C ASP A 80 -4.68 7.66 -14.62
N ARG A 81 -3.87 7.41 -13.59
CA ARG A 81 -2.51 7.93 -13.41
C ARG A 81 -1.45 6.83 -13.38
N LYS A 82 -1.64 5.75 -14.16
CA LYS A 82 -0.74 4.59 -14.20
C LYS A 82 0.72 4.91 -14.53
N GLU A 83 1.01 6.05 -15.17
CA GLU A 83 2.39 6.50 -15.43
C GLU A 83 3.18 6.81 -14.13
N LEU A 84 2.49 6.90 -12.99
CA LEU A 84 3.12 7.04 -11.68
C LEU A 84 3.90 5.78 -11.26
N LEU A 85 3.52 4.59 -11.73
CA LEU A 85 4.26 3.35 -11.45
C LEU A 85 5.69 3.45 -11.99
N GLU A 86 5.85 3.80 -13.27
CA GLU A 86 7.17 3.92 -13.89
C GLU A 86 8.05 4.97 -13.20
N LYS A 87 7.43 6.09 -12.77
CA LYS A 87 8.13 7.14 -12.02
C LYS A 87 8.60 6.66 -10.66
N ASP A 88 7.78 5.89 -9.94
CA ASP A 88 8.16 5.31 -8.65
C ASP A 88 9.29 4.28 -8.82
N VAL A 89 9.18 3.38 -9.80
CA VAL A 89 10.23 2.39 -10.13
C VAL A 89 11.55 3.08 -10.43
N ALA A 90 11.56 4.06 -11.33
CA ALA A 90 12.78 4.81 -11.68
C ALA A 90 13.38 5.53 -10.46
N PHE A 91 12.54 6.08 -9.58
CA PHE A 91 12.98 6.71 -8.33
C PHE A 91 13.61 5.69 -7.37
N LYS A 92 12.96 4.54 -7.13
CA LYS A 92 13.46 3.50 -6.23
C LYS A 92 14.74 2.85 -6.75
N GLN A 93 14.86 2.61 -8.05
CA GLN A 93 16.09 2.09 -8.65
C GLN A 93 17.27 3.04 -8.46
N LYS A 94 17.03 4.36 -8.50
CA LYS A 94 18.09 5.36 -8.34
C LYS A 94 18.50 5.60 -6.89
N PHE A 95 17.54 5.65 -5.97
CA PHE A 95 17.78 6.10 -4.59
C PHE A 95 17.65 5.02 -3.52
N TYR A 96 16.94 3.92 -3.82
CA TYR A 96 16.61 2.85 -2.87
C TYR A 96 16.89 1.47 -3.45
N TYR A 97 17.92 1.36 -4.30
CA TYR A 97 18.24 0.11 -4.97
C TYR A 97 18.42 -1.01 -3.95
N ALA A 98 17.60 -2.04 -4.09
CA ALA A 98 17.67 -3.26 -3.31
C ALA A 98 17.52 -4.43 -4.28
N LYS A 99 18.60 -5.20 -4.48
CA LYS A 99 18.63 -6.29 -5.47
C LYS A 99 17.46 -7.28 -5.29
N GLY A 100 17.10 -7.59 -4.04
CA GLY A 100 15.98 -8.49 -3.74
C GLY A 100 14.60 -7.85 -3.77
N ALA A 101 14.46 -6.62 -4.30
CA ALA A 101 13.16 -5.98 -4.49
C ALA A 101 12.66 -6.02 -5.93
N HIS A 102 13.55 -6.38 -6.88
CA HIS A 102 13.23 -6.59 -8.29
C HIS A 102 12.40 -5.44 -8.92
N TYR A 103 12.70 -4.19 -8.56
CA TYR A 103 11.93 -3.04 -9.05
C TYR A 103 11.95 -2.92 -10.58
N GLU A 104 13.00 -3.40 -11.24
CA GLU A 104 13.11 -3.49 -12.70
C GLU A 104 12.02 -4.33 -13.38
N THR A 105 11.37 -5.25 -12.65
CA THR A 105 10.27 -6.06 -13.15
C THR A 105 8.90 -5.56 -12.69
N ALA A 106 8.81 -4.47 -11.92
CA ALA A 106 7.54 -3.92 -11.45
C ALA A 106 6.85 -3.08 -12.54
N THR A 107 6.43 -3.71 -13.64
CA THR A 107 5.66 -3.08 -14.72
C THR A 107 4.17 -3.37 -14.59
N LEU A 108 3.31 -2.66 -15.33
CA LEU A 108 1.88 -2.95 -15.35
C LEU A 108 1.61 -4.42 -15.70
N SER A 109 2.36 -5.01 -16.64
CA SER A 109 2.18 -6.39 -17.08
C SER A 109 2.82 -7.47 -16.18
N SER A 110 3.63 -7.10 -15.20
CA SER A 110 4.45 -8.06 -14.45
C SER A 110 4.60 -7.76 -12.96
N ILE A 111 3.88 -6.76 -12.45
CA ILE A 111 3.88 -6.49 -11.02
C ILE A 111 3.20 -7.63 -10.28
N GLU A 112 3.90 -8.19 -9.30
CA GLU A 112 3.41 -9.23 -8.41
C GLU A 112 2.94 -8.61 -7.09
N LEU A 113 1.71 -8.90 -6.67
CA LEU A 113 1.14 -8.42 -5.41
C LEU A 113 1.01 -9.55 -4.37
N LEU A 114 0.90 -10.79 -4.83
CA LEU A 114 0.79 -11.95 -3.95
C LEU A 114 2.15 -12.35 -3.40
N PRO A 115 2.27 -12.57 -2.08
CA PRO A 115 3.47 -13.12 -1.49
C PRO A 115 3.69 -14.57 -1.95
N ARG A 116 4.94 -15.03 -2.00
CA ARG A 116 5.24 -16.45 -2.18
C ARG A 116 4.82 -17.27 -0.96
N GLU A 117 4.57 -18.55 -1.20
CA GLU A 117 4.14 -19.52 -0.20
C GLU A 117 5.09 -19.59 1.01
N ASP A 118 6.40 -19.45 0.79
CA ASP A 118 7.42 -19.55 1.84
C ASP A 118 7.38 -18.43 2.88
N VAL A 119 6.77 -17.29 2.55
CA VAL A 119 6.62 -16.13 3.46
C VAL A 119 5.18 -15.93 3.94
N LEU A 120 4.23 -16.71 3.44
CA LEU A 120 2.79 -16.52 3.69
C LEU A 120 2.43 -16.75 5.17
N SER A 121 2.95 -17.82 5.78
CA SER A 121 2.75 -18.10 7.21
C SER A 121 3.31 -16.98 8.10
N ALA A 122 4.50 -16.45 7.79
CA ALA A 122 5.09 -15.35 8.54
C ALA A 122 4.28 -14.05 8.40
N LEU A 123 3.73 -13.77 7.22
CA LEU A 123 2.83 -12.63 6.98
C LEU A 123 1.52 -12.78 7.75
N GLN A 124 0.95 -13.98 7.80
CA GLN A 124 -0.29 -14.23 8.53
C GLN A 124 -0.10 -14.02 10.04
N GLU A 125 0.99 -14.53 10.61
CA GLU A 125 1.35 -14.30 12.02
C GLU A 125 1.53 -12.79 12.31
N ASP A 126 2.25 -12.08 11.43
CA ASP A 126 2.44 -10.64 11.53
C ASP A 126 1.11 -9.87 11.43
N TYR A 127 0.21 -10.29 10.53
CA TYR A 127 -1.13 -9.71 10.41
C TYR A 127 -1.94 -9.86 11.70
N GLN A 128 -1.95 -11.07 12.28
CA GLN A 128 -2.66 -11.32 13.54
C GLN A 128 -2.07 -10.51 14.70
N ALA A 129 -0.75 -10.37 14.76
CA ALA A 129 -0.08 -9.53 15.76
C ALA A 129 -0.44 -8.04 15.64
N MET A 130 -0.83 -7.59 14.45
CA MET A 130 -1.23 -6.22 14.16
C MET A 130 -2.73 -5.95 14.26
N ARG A 131 -3.56 -6.97 14.54
CA ARG A 131 -5.03 -6.87 14.53
C ARG A 131 -5.57 -5.73 15.40
N ASN A 132 -4.90 -5.43 16.52
CA ASN A 132 -5.26 -4.35 17.44
C ASN A 132 -4.98 -2.93 16.90
N MET A 133 -4.23 -2.79 15.80
CA MET A 133 -3.96 -1.52 15.14
C MET A 133 -4.98 -1.18 14.05
N ILE A 134 -5.81 -2.15 13.64
CA ILE A 134 -6.78 -2.00 12.57
C ILE A 134 -8.05 -1.35 13.13
N TYR A 135 -8.54 -0.32 12.45
CA TYR A 135 -9.72 0.43 12.84
C TYR A 135 -10.94 -0.03 12.04
N GLY A 136 -12.07 -0.24 12.72
CA GLY A 136 -13.32 -0.64 12.06
C GLY A 136 -13.40 -2.14 11.77
N ASN A 137 -13.91 -2.50 10.58
CA ASN A 137 -13.99 -3.90 10.16
C ASN A 137 -12.59 -4.44 9.86
N ILE A 138 -12.29 -5.61 10.42
CA ILE A 138 -11.01 -6.28 10.22
C ILE A 138 -11.25 -7.39 9.21
N PRO A 139 -10.78 -7.26 7.96
CA PRO A 139 -10.88 -8.35 6.99
C PRO A 139 -10.04 -9.55 7.46
N GLU A 140 -10.45 -10.74 7.08
CA GLU A 140 -9.63 -11.93 7.28
C GLU A 140 -8.43 -11.91 6.31
N PHE A 141 -7.35 -12.58 6.67
CA PHE A 141 -6.10 -12.51 5.89
C PHE A 141 -6.30 -13.05 4.47
N GLU A 142 -7.10 -14.11 4.34
CA GLU A 142 -7.46 -14.75 3.09
C GLU A 142 -8.26 -13.80 2.19
N GLU A 143 -9.17 -12.99 2.75
CA GLU A 143 -9.92 -11.99 1.99
C GLU A 143 -8.99 -10.92 1.38
N ILE A 144 -7.92 -10.57 2.09
CA ILE A 144 -6.89 -9.66 1.56
C ILE A 144 -6.17 -10.30 0.38
N LEU A 145 -5.78 -11.57 0.49
CA LEU A 145 -5.07 -12.28 -0.59
C LEU A 145 -5.95 -12.42 -1.84
N GLU A 146 -7.20 -12.84 -1.69
CA GLU A 146 -8.16 -12.94 -2.81
C GLU A 146 -8.38 -11.59 -3.51
N PHE A 147 -8.39 -10.50 -2.73
CA PHE A 147 -8.48 -9.16 -3.29
C PHE A 147 -7.21 -8.77 -4.06
N LEU A 148 -6.03 -9.05 -3.51
CA LEU A 148 -4.75 -8.73 -4.15
C LEU A 148 -4.55 -9.50 -5.45
N GLU A 149 -5.02 -10.74 -5.54
CA GLU A 149 -5.02 -11.54 -6.76
C GLU A 149 -5.84 -10.85 -7.87
N LYS A 150 -7.08 -10.49 -7.58
CA LYS A 150 -7.96 -9.78 -8.53
C LYS A 150 -7.38 -8.43 -8.94
N LEU A 151 -6.85 -7.68 -7.97
CA LEU A 151 -6.24 -6.38 -8.23
C LEU A 151 -5.02 -6.52 -9.17
N GLN A 152 -4.20 -7.54 -8.99
CA GLN A 152 -3.07 -7.82 -9.86
C GLN A 152 -3.54 -8.08 -11.31
N GLU A 153 -4.56 -8.92 -11.48
CA GLU A 153 -5.13 -9.20 -12.80
C GLU A 153 -5.69 -7.94 -13.48
N GLU A 154 -6.41 -7.10 -12.72
CA GLU A 154 -6.91 -5.81 -13.23
C GLU A 154 -5.76 -4.91 -13.72
N ILE A 155 -4.67 -4.82 -12.96
CA ILE A 155 -3.50 -3.99 -13.31
C ILE A 155 -2.80 -4.51 -14.56
N HIS A 156 -2.68 -5.83 -14.69
CA HIS A 156 -2.08 -6.47 -15.87
C HIS A 156 -2.90 -6.21 -17.13
N GLY A 157 -4.19 -5.89 -16.99
CA GLY A 157 -5.09 -5.50 -18.08
C GLY A 157 -5.10 -4.00 -18.42
N LEU A 158 -4.32 -3.15 -17.73
CA LEU A 158 -4.26 -1.71 -18.02
C LEU A 158 -3.38 -1.45 -19.26
N GLU A 159 -3.96 -0.83 -20.30
CA GLU A 159 -3.28 -0.42 -21.55
C GLU A 159 -2.46 0.86 -21.41
#